data_AF-W2CUW1-F1
#
_entry.id   AF-W2CUW1-F1
#
_cell.length_a   1.000
_cell.length_b   1.000
_cell.length_c   1.000
_cell.angle_alpha   90.00
_cell.angle_beta   90.00
_cell.angle_gamma   90.00
#
_symmetry.space_group_name_H-M   'P 1'
#
loop_
_entity.id
_entity.type
_entity.pdbx_description
1 polymer ?
#
loop_
_entity_poly.entity_id
_entity_poly.type
_entity_poly.pdbx_seq_one_letter_code
_entity_poly.pdbx_strand_id
1 'polypeptide(L)' 'QRNKTVITIAHRLNIIQDVERIVVMDKGQVLATGTHGELMDSCPLYRNMTETQERVNRWQLKEEET' A
#
# COMPACT_ATOMS: atom_id res chain seq x y z
N GLN A 1 8.35 -14.84 -9.95
CA GLN A 1 8.54 -16.21 -9.42
C GLN A 1 7.25 -16.98 -9.71
N ARG A 2 7.25 -18.03 -10.54
CA ARG A 2 6.03 -18.80 -10.88
C ARG A 2 5.88 -19.98 -9.89
N ASN A 3 4.71 -20.15 -9.28
CA ASN A 3 4.34 -21.20 -8.30
C ASN A 3 4.89 -21.09 -6.86
N LYS A 4 4.88 -19.89 -6.26
CA LYS A 4 5.05 -19.76 -4.80
C LYS A 4 3.97 -18.86 -4.22
N THR A 5 3.43 -19.24 -3.07
CA THR A 5 2.65 -18.33 -2.23
C THR A 5 3.63 -17.40 -1.53
N VAL A 6 3.49 -16.10 -1.78
CA VAL A 6 4.33 -15.06 -1.18
C VAL A 6 3.46 -14.23 -0.25
N ILE A 7 3.86 -14.12 1.01
CA ILE A 7 3.25 -13.23 1.98
C ILE A 7 4.27 -12.14 2.27
N THR A 8 3.93 -10.90 1.94
CA THR A 8 4.80 -9.74 2.14
C THR A 8 4.15 -8.79 3.12
N ILE A 9 4.86 -8.45 4.20
CA ILE A 9 4.50 -7.35 5.10
C ILE A 9 5.38 -6.16 4.72
N ALA A 10 4.80 -5.18 4.05
CA ALA A 10 5.52 -4.01 3.60
C ALA A 10 4.88 -2.74 4.17
N HIS A 11 5.74 -1.83 4.60
CA HIS A 11 5.31 -0.45 4.76
C HIS A 11 5.31 0.24 3.40
N ARG A 12 6.27 0.01 2.49
CA ARG A 12 6.31 0.70 1.18
C ARG A 12 5.19 0.21 0.26
N LEU A 13 4.27 1.11 -0.06
CA LEU A 13 3.09 0.80 -0.86
C LEU A 13 3.36 0.48 -2.33
N ASN A 14 4.55 0.80 -2.87
CA ASN A 14 4.91 0.49 -4.26
C ASN A 14 4.95 -1.02 -4.56
N ILE A 15 5.21 -1.86 -3.56
CA ILE A 15 5.19 -3.33 -3.72
C ILE A 15 3.75 -3.87 -3.65
N ILE A 16 2.86 -3.12 -3.00
CA ILE A 16 1.51 -3.57 -2.62
C ILE A 16 0.47 -3.17 -3.69
N GLN A 17 0.84 -2.36 -4.69
CA GLN A 17 -0.06 -1.99 -5.79
C GLN A 17 -0.29 -3.15 -6.77
N ASP A 18 0.72 -3.98 -7.01
CA ASP A 18 0.71 -5.04 -8.04
C ASP A 18 0.35 -6.44 -7.49
N VAL A 19 -0.11 -6.54 -6.25
CA VAL A 19 -0.44 -7.84 -5.65
C VAL A 19 -1.90 -8.23 -5.87
N GLU A 20 -2.13 -9.54 -5.99
CA GLU A 20 -3.46 -10.12 -6.24
C GLU A 20 -4.43 -9.96 -5.06
N ARG A 21 -3.91 -9.87 -3.83
CA ARG A 21 -4.71 -9.71 -2.61
C ARG A 21 -3.92 -8.99 -1.52
N ILE A 22 -4.58 -8.03 -0.90
CA ILE A 22 -4.09 -7.24 0.22
C ILE A 22 -4.99 -7.51 1.42
N VAL A 23 -4.38 -7.62 2.60
CA VAL A 23 -5.07 -7.77 3.88
C VAL A 23 -4.70 -6.58 4.76
N VAL A 24 -5.70 -5.77 5.11
CA VAL A 24 -5.53 -4.62 5.99
C VAL A 24 -5.81 -5.07 7.41
N MET A 25 -4.86 -4.82 8.31
CA MET A 25 -4.99 -5.18 9.72
C MET A 25 -4.92 -3.92 10.60
N ASP A 26 -5.77 -3.88 11.62
CA ASP A 26 -5.70 -2.89 12.69
C ASP A 26 -5.92 -3.59 14.05
N LYS A 27 -5.09 -3.26 15.04
CA LYS A 27 -5.17 -3.79 16.42
C LYS A 27 -5.34 -5.32 16.51
N GLY A 28 -4.65 -6.06 15.64
CA GLY A 28 -4.68 -7.53 15.61
C GLY A 28 -5.93 -8.13 14.94
N GLN A 29 -6.78 -7.32 14.31
CA GLN A 29 -7.94 -7.78 13.56
C GLN A 29 -7.80 -7.46 12.07
N VAL A 30 -8.39 -8.30 11.21
CA VAL A 30 -8.48 -8.03 9.78
C VAL A 30 -9.64 -7.06 9.55
N LEU A 31 -9.32 -5.87 9.07
CA LEU A 31 -10.29 -4.81 8.82
C LEU A 31 -10.90 -4.91 7.42
N ALA A 32 -10.08 -5.25 6.42
CA ALA A 32 -10.51 -5.35 5.02
C ALA A 32 -9.57 -6.25 4.22
N THR A 33 -10.10 -6.82 3.12
CA THR A 33 -9.33 -7.62 2.17
C THR A 33 -9.78 -7.33 0.75
N GLY A 34 -8.86 -7.20 -0.19
CA GLY A 34 -9.19 -6.94 -1.59
C GLY A 34 -7.96 -6.62 -2.42
N THR A 35 -8.19 -6.25 -3.67
CA THR A 35 -7.17 -5.65 -4.55
C THR A 35 -6.88 -4.20 -4.13
N HIS A 36 -5.82 -3.61 -4.68
CA HIS A 36 -5.50 -2.20 -4.44
C HIS A 36 -6.69 -1.27 -4.74
N GLY A 37 -7.32 -1.40 -5.91
CA GLY A 37 -8.46 -0.57 -6.30
C GLY A 37 -9.66 -0.74 -5.37
N GLU A 38 -10.04 -1.98 -5.06
CA GLU A 38 -11.17 -2.26 -4.16
C GLU A 38 -10.94 -1.65 -2.77
N LEU A 39 -9.72 -1.74 -2.24
CA LEU A 39 -9.39 -1.18 -0.92
C LEU A 39 -9.27 0.34 -0.93
N MET A 40 -8.82 0.94 -2.05
CA MET A 40 -8.84 2.38 -2.20
C MET A 40 -10.27 2.91 -2.09
N ASP A 41 -11.27 2.21 -2.65
CA ASP A 41 -12.67 2.62 -2.59
C ASP A 41 -13.36 2.26 -1.26
N SER A 42 -13.11 1.06 -0.75
CA SER A 42 -13.87 0.50 0.38
C SER A 42 -13.21 0.69 1.76
N CYS A 43 -11.91 0.99 1.83
CA CYS A 43 -11.16 1.03 3.09
C CYS A 43 -10.51 2.41 3.34
N PRO A 44 -11.11 3.26 4.19
CA PRO A 44 -10.56 4.58 4.52
C PRO A 44 -9.16 4.51 5.15
N LEU A 45 -8.90 3.49 5.97
CA LEU A 45 -7.58 3.30 6.61
C LEU A 45 -6.49 3.05 5.56
N TYR A 46 -6.75 2.13 4.63
CA TYR A 46 -5.83 1.81 3.55
C TYR A 46 -5.57 3.03 2.66
N ARG A 47 -6.64 3.74 2.26
CA ARG A 47 -6.55 4.97 1.47
C ARG A 47 -5.66 6.02 2.15
N ASN A 48 -5.86 6.28 3.43
CA ASN A 48 -5.07 7.25 4.20
C ASN A 48 -3.58 6.85 4.26
N MET A 49 -3.28 5.56 4.46
CA MET A 49 -1.91 5.05 4.43
C MET A 49 -1.24 5.26 3.07
N THR A 50 -1.97 4.99 1.97
CA THR A 50 -1.51 5.22 0.60
C THR A 50 -1.18 6.69 0.35
N GLU A 51 -2.13 7.58 0.60
CA GLU A 51 -1.99 9.03 0.37
C GLU A 51 -0.86 9.63 1.21
N THR A 52 -0.72 9.17 2.46
CA THR A 52 0.38 9.60 3.35
C THR A 52 1.74 9.23 2.78
N GLN A 53 1.87 8.03 2.19
CA GLN A 53 3.14 7.60 1.59
C GLN A 53 3.45 8.28 0.27
N GLU A 54 2.46 8.49 -0.58
CA GLU A 54 2.63 9.28 -1.79
C GLU A 54 3.12 10.69 -1.47
N ARG A 55 2.58 11.29 -0.40
CA ARG A 55 3.04 12.58 0.08
C ARG A 55 4.52 12.51 0.46
N VAL A 56 4.95 11.55 1.27
CA VAL A 56 6.35 11.39 1.69
C VAL A 56 7.28 11.14 0.50
N ASN A 57 6.91 10.27 -0.44
CA ASN A 57 7.70 10.00 -1.65
C ASN A 57 7.87 11.24 -2.53
N ARG A 58 6.86 12.13 -2.59
CA ARG A 58 6.91 13.38 -3.38
C ARG A 58 7.97 14.37 -2.88
N TRP A 59 8.37 14.31 -1.62
CA TRP A 59 9.40 15.20 -1.05
C TRP A 59 10.83 14.87 -1.53
N GLN A 60 11.03 13.79 -2.30
CA GLN A 60 12.35 13.45 -2.86
C GLN A 60 12.68 14.13 -4.19
N LEU A 61 11.82 15.01 -4.74
CA LEU A 61 12.12 15.72 -5.99
C LEU A 61 11.94 17.24 -5.84
N LYS A 62 12.88 17.85 -5.12
CA LYS A 62 13.44 19.14 -5.51
C LYS A 62 14.95 18.98 -5.44
N GLU A 63 15.54 18.39 -6.48
CA GLU A 63 16.94 18.70 -6.77
C GLU A 63 16.99 20.20 -7.04
N GLU A 64 17.84 20.89 -6.29
CA GLU A 64 18.16 22.29 -6.47
C GLU A 64 18.71 22.44 -7.90
N GLU A 65 17.92 23.05 -8.80
CA GLU A 65 18.46 23.62 -10.04
C GLU A 65 19.42 24.74 -9.62
N THR A 66 20.73 24.45 -9.61
CA THR A 66 21.81 25.44 -9.71
C THR A 66 22.06 25.83 -11.16
#